data_AF-A0A667XZK7-F1
#
_entry.id   AF-A0A667XZK7-F1
#
_cell.length_a   1.000
_cell.length_b   1.000
_cell.length_c   1.000
_cell.angle_alpha   90.00
_cell.angle_beta   90.00
_cell.angle_gamma   90.00
#
_symmetry.space_group_name_H-M   'P 1'
#
loop_
_entity.id
_entity.type
_entity.pdbx_description
1 polymer ?
#
loop_
_entity_poly.entity_id
_entity_poly.type
_entity_poly.pdbx_seq_one_letter_code
_entity_poly.pdbx_strand_id
1 'polypeptide(L)'
;MNFVDPKELDIPSHGTKNRYKTILPNPHSRVVLRSKSSNDPLSSYINANYIRGYLGDERAFIATQGPMVNTVNDFWLMAWQEAAPVIVMITKLKEKNERRCVSLCFVQNHREIKLTCSRRLHHNRSD
;
A
#
# COMPACT_ATOMS: atom_id res chain seq x y z
N MET A 1 -21.75 3.32 -3.34
CA MET A 1 -20.38 2.85 -3.59
C MET A 1 -19.49 4.08 -3.62
N ASN A 2 -18.48 4.17 -2.75
CA ASN A 2 -17.62 5.35 -2.65
C ASN A 2 -16.52 5.27 -3.72
N PHE A 3 -16.89 5.51 -4.97
CA PHE A 3 -15.91 5.76 -6.03
C PHE A 3 -15.47 7.21 -5.91
N VAL A 4 -14.17 7.42 -5.68
CA VAL A 4 -13.56 8.76 -5.69
C VAL A 4 -13.50 9.23 -7.14
N ASP A 5 -14.10 10.38 -7.45
CA ASP A 5 -13.95 10.99 -8.77
C ASP A 5 -12.48 11.42 -8.93
N PRO A 6 -11.79 11.05 -10.03
CA PRO A 6 -10.44 11.53 -10.31
C PRO A 6 -10.24 13.05 -10.17
N LYS A 7 -11.31 13.84 -10.35
CA LYS A 7 -11.30 15.30 -10.17
C LYS A 7 -11.10 15.74 -8.72
N GLU A 8 -11.33 14.89 -7.73
CA GLU A 8 -11.13 15.21 -6.31
C GLU A 8 -9.66 15.09 -5.88
N LEU A 9 -8.78 14.48 -6.71
CA LEU A 9 -7.35 14.40 -6.47
C LEU A 9 -6.60 15.43 -7.33
N ASP A 10 -6.39 16.61 -6.77
CA ASP A 10 -5.62 17.69 -7.41
C ASP A 10 -4.10 17.47 -7.29
N ILE A 11 -3.60 16.36 -7.86
CA ILE A 11 -2.17 16.02 -7.89
C ILE A 11 -1.76 15.69 -9.34
N PRO A 12 -1.00 16.57 -10.00
CA PRO A 12 -0.54 16.32 -11.36
C PRO A 12 0.18 14.98 -11.49
N SER A 13 -0.09 14.24 -12.56
CA SER A 13 0.59 12.98 -12.89
C SER A 13 0.46 11.85 -11.85
N HIS A 14 -0.49 11.93 -10.90
CA HIS A 14 -0.73 10.89 -9.90
C HIS A 14 -0.95 9.49 -10.51
N GLY A 15 -1.50 9.43 -11.73
CA GLY A 15 -1.73 8.19 -12.47
C GLY A 15 -0.47 7.37 -12.73
N THR A 16 0.72 7.97 -12.73
CA THR A 16 2.00 7.27 -12.88
C THR A 16 2.35 6.42 -11.65
N LYS A 17 1.84 6.78 -10.48
CA LYS A 17 2.05 6.09 -9.20
C LYS A 17 0.89 5.13 -8.85
N ASN A 18 -0.10 4.98 -9.73
CA ASN A 18 -1.26 4.11 -9.53
C ASN A 18 -1.16 2.84 -10.35
N ARG A 19 -1.32 1.69 -9.69
CA ARG A 19 -1.37 0.39 -10.37
C ARG A 19 -2.61 0.25 -11.24
N TYR A 20 -3.74 0.78 -10.77
CA TYR A 20 -5.01 0.79 -11.48
C TYR A 20 -5.54 2.22 -11.51
N LYS A 21 -5.86 2.74 -12.70
CA LYS A 21 -6.37 4.11 -12.87
C LYS A 21 -7.72 4.37 -12.19
N THR A 22 -8.50 3.30 -11.99
CA THR A 22 -9.84 3.34 -11.40
C THR A 22 -9.85 3.16 -9.88
N ILE A 23 -8.72 2.80 -9.27
CA ILE A 23 -8.60 2.61 -7.82
C ILE A 23 -7.75 3.74 -7.28
N LEU A 24 -8.43 4.77 -6.79
CA LEU A 24 -7.82 5.99 -6.28
C LEU A 24 -7.99 6.09 -4.76
N PRO A 25 -7.01 6.65 -4.05
CA PRO A 25 -7.13 6.82 -2.62
C PRO A 25 -8.19 7.88 -2.28
N ASN A 26 -8.92 7.68 -1.19
CA ASN A 26 -9.87 8.68 -0.68
C ASN A 26 -9.09 9.94 -0.24
N PRO A 27 -9.43 11.15 -0.74
CA PRO A 27 -8.74 12.39 -0.38
C PRO A 27 -8.71 12.67 1.13
N HIS A 28 -9.77 12.31 1.86
CA HIS A 28 -9.91 12.62 3.29
C HIS A 28 -9.04 11.74 4.20
N SER A 29 -8.73 10.52 3.78
CA SER A 29 -7.96 9.57 4.59
C SER A 29 -6.65 9.14 3.93
N ARG A 30 -6.21 9.81 2.85
CA ARG A 30 -5.00 9.43 2.14
C ARG A 30 -3.77 9.61 3.02
N VAL A 31 -2.79 8.74 2.84
CA VAL A 31 -1.47 8.93 3.43
C VAL A 31 -0.70 9.97 2.62
N VAL A 32 -0.05 10.91 3.30
CA VAL A 32 0.79 11.95 2.70
C VAL A 32 2.24 11.66 3.06
N LEU A 33 3.11 11.52 2.08
CA LEU A 33 4.53 11.29 2.32
C LEU A 33 5.23 12.59 2.71
N ARG A 34 6.03 12.54 3.78
CA ARG A 34 6.90 13.62 4.22
C ARG A 34 8.24 13.57 3.48
N SER A 35 8.22 13.85 2.18
CA SER A 35 9.45 13.97 1.37
C SER A 35 10.20 15.27 1.68
N LYS A 36 11.53 15.26 1.55
CA LYS A 36 12.38 16.46 1.69
C LYS A 36 12.25 17.43 0.50
N SER A 37 11.75 16.96 -0.64
CA SER A 37 11.53 17.79 -1.84
C SER A 37 10.15 18.47 -1.77
N SER A 38 10.05 19.58 -1.02
CA SER A 38 8.78 20.26 -0.72
C SER A 38 8.03 20.85 -1.93
N ASN A 39 8.65 20.92 -3.11
CA ASN A 39 8.10 21.66 -4.25
C ASN A 39 7.34 20.78 -5.27
N ASP A 40 7.32 19.46 -5.11
CA ASP A 40 6.60 18.56 -6.03
C ASP A 40 5.42 17.87 -5.31
N PRO A 41 4.15 18.21 -5.63
CA PRO A 41 2.97 17.54 -5.08
C PRO A 41 2.98 16.02 -5.29
N LEU A 42 3.55 15.54 -6.40
CA LEU A 42 3.65 14.12 -6.71
C LEU A 42 4.61 13.38 -5.77
N SER A 43 5.62 14.07 -5.22
CA SER A 43 6.55 13.50 -4.24
C SER A 43 5.88 13.18 -2.90
N SER A 44 4.78 13.88 -2.58
CA SER A 44 3.95 13.62 -1.39
C SER A 44 2.91 12.51 -1.60
N TYR A 45 2.76 12.02 -2.83
CA TYR A 45 1.70 11.10 -3.21
C TYR A 45 2.12 9.63 -3.07
N ILE A 46 1.25 8.87 -2.42
CA ILE A 46 1.20 7.41 -2.46
C ILE A 46 -0.27 6.97 -2.50
N ASN A 47 -0.56 5.89 -3.23
CA ASN A 47 -1.90 5.30 -3.24
C ASN A 47 -2.09 4.44 -1.98
N ALA A 48 -2.46 5.12 -0.90
CA ALA A 48 -2.71 4.52 0.40
C ALA A 48 -3.73 5.34 1.19
N ASN A 49 -4.50 4.66 2.05
CA ASN A 49 -5.46 5.26 2.96
C ASN A 49 -5.30 4.71 4.39
N TYR A 50 -5.47 5.58 5.37
CA TYR A 50 -5.68 5.17 6.75
C TYR A 50 -7.04 4.47 6.89
N ILE A 51 -7.06 3.40 7.68
CA ILE A 51 -8.25 2.64 8.04
C ILE A 51 -8.38 2.67 9.56
N ARG A 52 -9.58 2.99 10.00
CA ARG A 52 -9.97 3.03 11.41
C ARG A 52 -10.03 1.62 12.01
N GLY A 53 -9.49 1.48 13.21
CA GLY A 53 -9.56 0.26 14.02
C GLY A 53 -10.83 0.16 14.88
N TYR A 54 -10.98 -0.99 15.54
CA TYR A 54 -12.16 -1.35 16.33
C TYR A 54 -12.47 -0.39 17.48
N LEU A 55 -11.46 0.30 18.04
CA LEU A 55 -11.59 1.18 19.22
C LEU A 55 -11.55 2.68 18.91
N GLY A 56 -11.84 3.09 17.67
CA GLY A 56 -11.82 4.51 17.31
C GLY A 56 -10.46 5.08 16.97
N ASP A 57 -9.40 4.26 16.98
CA ASP A 57 -8.11 4.63 16.42
C ASP A 57 -8.27 4.85 14.90
N GLU A 58 -8.27 6.12 14.49
CA GLU A 58 -8.48 6.53 13.09
C GLU A 58 -7.36 6.08 12.14
N ARG A 59 -6.20 5.70 12.67
CA ARG A 59 -5.01 5.33 11.89
C ARG A 59 -4.42 3.97 12.31
N ALA A 60 -5.27 3.08 12.80
CA ALA A 60 -4.87 1.74 13.24
C ALA A 60 -4.19 0.93 12.12
N PHE A 61 -4.66 1.10 10.88
CA PHE A 61 -4.10 0.43 9.72
C PHE A 61 -3.89 1.39 8.55
N ILE A 62 -3.03 0.98 7.63
CA ILE A 62 -2.91 1.60 6.30
C ILE A 62 -3.17 0.52 5.26
N ALA A 63 -4.14 0.78 4.38
CA ALA A 63 -4.33 0.01 3.16
C ALA A 63 -3.63 0.72 2.01
N THR A 64 -2.73 0.03 1.31
CA THR A 64 -2.04 0.58 0.14
C THR A 64 -1.95 -0.43 -0.99
N GLN A 65 -1.90 0.03 -2.24
CA GLN A 65 -1.64 -0.87 -3.38
C GLN A 65 -0.29 -1.59 -3.26
N GLY A 66 -0.16 -2.73 -3.94
CA GLY A 66 1.10 -3.45 -4.03
C GLY A 66 2.15 -2.59 -4.76
N PRO A 67 3.35 -2.40 -4.17
CA PRO A 67 4.34 -1.48 -4.71
C PRO A 67 4.71 -1.83 -6.16
N MET A 68 4.84 -0.79 -6.98
CA MET A 68 5.29 -0.85 -8.36
C MET A 68 6.78 -0.54 -8.40
N VAL A 69 7.47 -0.85 -9.51
CA VAL A 69 8.91 -0.59 -9.67
C VAL A 69 9.26 0.87 -9.35
N ASN A 70 8.40 1.81 -9.75
CA ASN A 70 8.57 3.24 -9.53
C ASN A 70 8.01 3.76 -8.18
N THR A 71 7.44 2.90 -7.33
CA THR A 71 6.86 3.30 -6.03
C THR A 71 7.41 2.49 -4.84
N VAL A 72 8.42 1.64 -5.05
CA VAL A 72 9.06 0.88 -3.96
C VAL A 72 9.65 1.83 -2.90
N ASN A 73 10.30 2.91 -3.32
CA ASN A 73 10.89 3.89 -2.40
C ASN A 73 9.81 4.64 -1.61
N ASP A 74 8.73 5.04 -2.28
CA ASP A 74 7.57 5.69 -1.66
C ASP A 74 6.93 4.78 -0.59
N PHE A 75 6.81 3.49 -0.88
CA PHE A 75 6.29 2.49 0.04
C PHE A 75 7.15 2.36 1.30
N TRP A 76 8.48 2.28 1.16
CA TRP A 76 9.38 2.21 2.31
C TRP A 76 9.43 3.51 3.09
N LEU A 77 9.35 4.65 2.41
CA LEU A 77 9.22 5.96 3.06
C LEU A 77 7.94 6.03 3.90
N MET A 78 6.82 5.53 3.37
CA MET A 78 5.57 5.41 4.12
C MET A 78 5.72 4.51 5.34
N ALA A 79 6.27 3.31 5.17
CA ALA A 79 6.48 2.37 6.26
C ALA A 79 7.37 2.98 7.37
N TRP A 80 8.44 3.68 6.97
CA TRP A 80 9.34 4.37 7.89
C TRP A 80 8.65 5.53 8.61
N GLN A 81 7.96 6.43 7.89
CA GLN A 81 7.35 7.62 8.50
C GLN A 81 6.23 7.25 9.50
N GLU A 82 5.49 6.18 9.22
CA GLU A 82 4.37 5.71 10.05
C GLU A 82 4.84 4.76 11.16
N ALA A 83 6.16 4.55 11.27
CA ALA A 83 6.79 3.63 12.20
C ALA A 83 6.18 2.22 12.14
N ALA A 84 5.82 1.77 10.93
CA ALA A 84 5.14 0.52 10.63
C ALA A 84 5.88 -0.72 11.19
N PRO A 85 5.39 -1.37 12.26
CA PRO A 85 6.06 -2.55 12.81
C PRO A 85 5.74 -3.83 12.02
N VAL A 86 4.61 -3.87 11.30
CA VAL A 86 4.16 -5.05 10.56
C VAL A 86 3.64 -4.66 9.19
N ILE A 87 4.04 -5.43 8.18
CA ILE A 87 3.52 -5.37 6.82
C ILE A 87 2.87 -6.72 6.50
N VAL A 88 1.57 -6.71 6.25
CA VAL A 88 0.80 -7.90 5.85
C VAL A 88 0.51 -7.84 4.36
N MET A 89 0.95 -8.87 3.63
CA MET A 89 0.66 -9.07 2.21
C MET A 89 -0.36 -10.20 2.06
N ILE A 90 -1.49 -9.93 1.41
CA ILE A 90 -2.65 -10.85 1.36
C ILE A 90 -2.68 -11.70 0.08
N THR A 91 -1.76 -11.49 -0.87
CA THR A 91 -1.76 -12.23 -2.14
C THR A 91 -0.46 -12.98 -2.41
N LYS A 92 -0.51 -13.82 -3.45
CA LYS A 92 0.66 -14.48 -4.04
C LYS A 92 1.36 -13.54 -5.00
N LEU A 93 2.70 -13.61 -5.03
CA LEU A 93 3.56 -12.86 -5.97
C LEU A 93 3.31 -13.20 -7.45
N LYS A 94 2.66 -14.33 -7.74
CA LYS A 94 2.39 -14.81 -9.09
C LYS A 94 1.10 -15.63 -9.13
N GLU A 95 0.14 -15.19 -9.93
CA GLU A 95 -0.99 -16.01 -10.35
C GLU A 95 -0.89 -16.16 -11.88
N LYS A 96 -0.80 -17.41 -12.37
CA LYS A 96 -0.77 -17.83 -13.79
C LYS A 96 -0.09 -16.84 -14.75
N ASN A 97 1.21 -17.01 -14.96
CA ASN A 97 2.07 -16.38 -16.00
C ASN A 97 2.14 -14.86 -16.11
N GLU A 98 1.35 -14.08 -15.38
CA GLU A 98 1.55 -12.64 -15.25
C GLU A 98 2.23 -12.30 -13.92
N ARG A 99 3.21 -11.38 -13.94
CA ARG A 99 3.79 -10.78 -12.74
C ARG A 99 2.75 -9.88 -12.07
N ARG A 100 1.81 -10.50 -11.38
CA ARG A 100 0.77 -9.82 -10.60
C ARG A 100 1.29 -9.61 -9.18
N CYS A 101 1.97 -8.50 -8.94
CA CYS A 101 1.94 -7.89 -7.60
C CYS A 101 0.56 -7.24 -7.43
N VAL A 102 -0.51 -8.04 -7.41
CA VAL A 102 -1.79 -7.61 -6.83
C VAL A 102 -1.55 -7.65 -5.33
N SER A 103 -1.88 -6.63 -4.54
CA SER A 103 -2.43 -6.78 -3.16
C SER A 103 -2.42 -5.45 -2.44
N LEU A 104 -3.47 -5.23 -1.67
CA LEU A 104 -3.41 -4.35 -0.53
C LEU A 104 -2.32 -4.82 0.45
N CYS A 105 -1.41 -3.94 0.87
CA CYS A 105 -0.60 -4.14 2.06
C CYS A 105 -1.35 -3.53 3.24
N PHE A 106 -1.50 -4.28 4.34
CA PHE A 106 -1.92 -3.72 5.62
C PHE A 106 -0.68 -3.44 6.46
N VAL A 107 -0.48 -2.18 6.80
CA VAL A 107 0.47 -1.80 7.85
C VAL A 107 -0.28 -1.79 9.17
N GLN A 108 0.12 -2.61 10.14
CA GLN A 108 -0.51 -2.66 11.46
C GLN A 108 0.43 -2.04 12.50
N ASN A 109 -0.08 -1.09 13.28
CA ASN A 109 0.70 -0.34 14.29
C ASN A 109 0.72 -1.03 15.66
N HIS A 110 1.15 -2.29 15.74
CA HIS A 110 1.34 -2.98 17.02
C HIS A 110 2.73 -3.61 17.15
N ARG A 111 3.33 -3.42 18.32
CA ARG A 111 4.65 -3.91 18.74
C ARG A 111 4.75 -5.42 18.52
N GLU A 112 5.37 -5.84 17.42
CA GLU A 112 6.16 -7.07 17.20
C GLU A 112 6.15 -7.42 15.70
N ILE A 113 7.34 -7.60 15.11
CA ILE A 113 7.50 -7.87 13.67
C ILE A 113 7.11 -9.33 13.38
N LYS A 114 6.02 -9.58 12.66
CA LYS A 114 5.71 -10.88 12.06
C LYS A 114 5.63 -10.79 10.54
N LEU A 115 6.65 -11.31 9.87
CA LEU A 115 6.66 -11.56 8.44
C LEU A 115 6.13 -12.99 8.20
N THR A 116 4.87 -13.14 7.80
CA THR A 116 4.34 -14.45 7.37
C THR A 116 4.17 -14.48 5.86
N CYS A 117 5.19 -14.97 5.17
CA CYS A 117 5.04 -15.52 3.81
C CYS A 117 4.88 -17.04 3.94
N SER A 118 3.64 -17.52 4.09
CA SER A 118 3.40 -18.96 4.15
C SER A 118 3.48 -19.55 2.74
N ARG A 119 4.63 -20.15 2.41
CA ARG A 119 4.75 -21.16 1.37
C ARG A 119 4.87 -22.51 2.07
N ARG A 120 3.77 -23.28 2.14
CA ARG A 120 3.88 -24.72 2.44
C ARG A 120 4.47 -25.37 1.19
N LEU A 121 5.77 -25.64 1.21
CA LEU A 121 6.41 -26.49 0.20
C LEU A 121 5.85 -27.90 0.41
N HIS A 122 4.89 -28.30 -0.43
CA HIS A 122 4.63 -29.72 -0.62
C HIS A 122 5.88 -30.30 -1.27
N HIS A 123 6.65 -31.06 -0.49
CA HIS A 123 7.59 -32.03 -1.02
C HIS A 123 6.74 -33.07 -1.76
N ASN A 124 6.80 -33.07 -3.08
CA ASN A 124 6.44 -34.26 -3.86
C ASN A 124 7.42 -35.35 -3.47
N ARG A 125 6.95 -36.35 -2.70
CA ARG A 125 7.55 -37.68 -2.78
C ARG A 125 7.05 -38.28 -4.08
N SER A 126 7.96 -38.48 -5.02
CA SER A 126 7.77 -39.39 -6.13
C SER A 126 7.99 -40.80 -5.57
N ASP A 127 6.94 -41.62 -5.56
CA ASP A 127 7.06 -43.07 -5.73
C ASP A 127 6.92 -43.37 -7.23
#